data_AF-A0A8J8NPS0-F1
#
_entry.id   AF-A0A8J8NPS0-F1
#
_cell.length_a   1.000
_cell.length_b   1.000
_cell.length_c   1.000
_cell.angle_alpha   90.00
_cell.angle_beta   90.00
_cell.angle_gamma   90.00
#
_symmetry.space_group_name_H-M   'P 1'
#
loop_
_entity.id
_entity.type
_entity.pdbx_description
1 polymer ?
#
loop_
_entity_poly.entity_id
_entity_poly.type
_entity_poly.pdbx_seq_one_letter_code
_entity_poly.pdbx_strand_id
1 'polypeptide(L)'
;MEELYSEQNKAVRSQKVQRGTIDDSQRANSRQTSVIRDHRGSRVNTAQNSRRREELISPNKKKTKKEESSLNFKRWLLTLVSIGNFILAPLIIYMGYQASQYDYNDLLIVDKALMALGAWVIVISIGSLIAVNNKSNNTMLFVMYNCIVTFILLSVFAIGAISFGDDLLDWIDKHWEEIRATASQYSMQDFKQHAASELVSLGAFSLTINISMFIMITTIVLIQGLDRVMKVLFPLTNLLQIIFSIAIFIVGLYFNLHLYYTSALPLWAASYTLYLIALFVLGMGITGYYSVTHGRFASLLAYILGLSLSAFVSLVTGLAMVLKTANIKEAVKREWPEIQARLKAAGYEVLPESTFSNFLEVNLKFGGLFVIVFCLFLIMGLIPAIYMSVVIRRGQSDKGQGQGMMTVHNTGRVGSVSPLGRFYQPQHNQRRTAPPQASANESSDVN
;
A
#
# COMPACT_ATOMS: atom_id res chain seq x y z
N MET A 1 25.91 41.75 -11.17
CA MET A 1 24.95 41.65 -10.04
C MET A 1 25.05 40.24 -9.47
N GLU A 2 26.26 39.85 -9.07
CA GLU A 2 26.61 38.47 -8.65
C GLU A 2 27.82 38.52 -7.70
N GLU A 3 27.94 39.61 -6.94
CA GLU A 3 29.11 39.91 -6.10
C GLU A 3 28.70 40.48 -4.72
N LEU A 4 27.51 40.10 -4.25
CA LEU A 4 26.91 40.67 -3.03
C LEU A 4 26.27 39.61 -2.10
N TYR A 5 26.73 38.36 -2.17
CA TYR A 5 26.26 37.28 -1.28
C TYR A 5 27.36 36.42 -0.63
N SER A 6 28.65 36.76 -0.76
CA SER A 6 29.75 35.95 -0.20
C SER A 6 30.27 36.39 1.18
N GLU A 7 29.76 37.49 1.77
CA GLU A 7 30.27 38.02 3.05
C GLU A 7 29.47 37.66 4.31
N GLN A 8 28.33 36.98 4.21
CA GLN A 8 27.47 36.77 5.39
C GLN A 8 27.68 35.44 6.15
N ASN A 9 28.63 34.60 5.75
CA ASN A 9 28.83 33.25 6.34
C ASN A 9 30.14 33.04 7.13
N LYS A 10 30.87 34.11 7.47
CA LYS A 10 32.12 34.03 8.26
C LYS A 10 32.00 34.44 9.74
N ALA A 11 30.81 34.81 10.24
CA ALA A 11 30.65 35.40 11.58
C ALA A 11 30.07 34.48 12.68
N VAL A 12 29.79 33.19 12.42
CA VAL A 12 29.09 32.32 13.42
C VAL A 12 29.94 31.13 13.90
N ARG A 13 31.20 31.00 13.46
CA ARG A 13 32.07 29.85 13.81
C ARG A 13 33.18 30.12 14.82
N SER A 14 33.12 31.24 15.53
CA SER A 14 34.14 31.64 16.51
C SER A 14 33.53 31.96 17.88
N GLN A 15 32.76 31.03 18.47
CA GLN A 15 32.40 31.08 19.89
C GLN A 15 31.79 29.75 20.35
N LYS A 16 32.65 28.82 20.78
CA LYS A 16 32.43 27.83 21.87
C LYS A 16 33.47 26.71 21.78
N VAL A 17 34.71 27.09 22.08
CA VAL A 17 35.71 26.21 22.67
C VAL A 17 36.29 27.00 23.85
N GLN A 18 36.52 26.32 24.97
CA GLN A 18 37.14 26.78 26.23
C GLN A 18 36.23 27.39 27.30
N ARG A 19 35.92 26.56 28.30
CA ARG A 19 36.00 26.77 29.77
C ARG A 19 35.30 25.55 30.38
N GLY A 20 35.84 24.78 31.30
CA GLY A 20 37.03 24.90 32.13
C GLY A 20 36.81 23.93 33.29
N THR A 21 37.80 23.11 33.58
CA THR A 21 37.98 22.25 34.75
C THR A 21 37.95 23.06 36.05
N ILE A 22 37.58 22.42 37.18
CA ILE A 22 38.22 22.49 38.53
C ILE A 22 37.25 22.00 39.63
N ASP A 23 37.64 20.87 40.24
CA ASP A 23 37.78 20.49 41.65
C ASP A 23 36.69 20.62 42.75
N ASP A 24 36.68 19.50 43.50
CA ASP A 24 36.79 19.35 44.96
C ASP A 24 35.60 19.62 45.91
N SER A 25 35.09 18.48 46.40
CA SER A 25 35.17 18.08 47.81
C SER A 25 34.19 18.67 48.86
N GLN A 26 33.73 17.74 49.71
CA GLN A 26 33.27 17.91 51.10
C GLN A 26 32.03 18.75 51.43
N ARG A 27 30.97 18.06 51.89
CA ARG A 27 30.34 18.18 53.23
C ARG A 27 29.12 17.25 53.28
N ALA A 28 29.14 16.14 54.03
CA ALA A 28 29.03 16.02 55.48
C ALA A 28 27.63 16.33 56.05
N ASN A 29 27.05 15.27 56.62
CA ASN A 29 26.18 15.23 57.81
C ASN A 29 24.87 16.02 57.87
N SER A 30 23.77 15.27 57.95
CA SER A 30 22.85 15.37 59.09
C SER A 30 22.11 14.05 59.31
N ARG A 31 22.33 13.48 60.50
CA ARG A 31 21.51 12.45 61.16
C ARG A 31 20.12 13.01 61.48
N GLN A 32 19.07 12.18 61.47
CA GLN A 32 18.31 11.88 62.70
C GLN A 32 17.25 10.77 62.56
N THR A 33 17.35 9.78 63.48
CA THR A 33 16.30 9.10 64.28
C THR A 33 15.05 8.53 63.59
N SER A 34 14.91 7.19 63.50
CA SER A 34 14.46 6.21 64.52
C SER A 34 12.95 5.99 64.53
N VAL A 35 12.50 4.83 64.03
CA VAL A 35 11.37 4.07 64.61
C VAL A 35 11.69 2.59 64.47
N ILE A 36 12.03 1.97 65.59
CA ILE A 36 12.05 0.52 65.78
C ILE A 36 10.58 0.08 65.84
N ARG A 37 10.16 -0.77 64.90
CA ARG A 37 8.92 -1.54 65.05
C ARG A 37 9.21 -3.00 64.70
N ASP A 38 9.16 -3.82 65.74
CA ASP A 38 9.22 -5.27 65.68
C ASP A 38 8.14 -5.83 64.77
N HIS A 39 8.55 -6.46 63.65
CA HIS A 39 7.73 -7.40 62.89
C HIS A 39 8.59 -8.62 62.52
N ARG A 40 9.01 -9.35 63.55
CA ARG A 40 9.61 -10.68 63.45
C ARG A 40 8.49 -11.73 63.38
N GLY A 41 7.84 -11.81 62.22
CA GLY A 41 6.74 -12.76 62.02
C GLY A 41 6.26 -13.00 60.57
N SER A 42 6.72 -12.22 59.59
CA SER A 42 6.23 -12.34 58.20
C SER A 42 7.33 -12.20 57.14
N ARG A 43 8.54 -12.71 57.41
CA ARG A 43 9.66 -12.66 56.45
C ARG A 43 9.96 -13.97 55.72
N VAL A 44 9.33 -15.08 56.09
CA VAL A 44 9.57 -16.38 55.40
C VAL A 44 8.67 -16.52 54.16
N ASN A 45 7.44 -16.02 54.19
CA ASN A 45 6.50 -16.17 53.06
C ASN A 45 6.66 -15.12 51.94
N THR A 46 7.28 -13.96 52.23
CA THR A 46 7.45 -12.90 51.22
C THR A 46 8.67 -13.18 50.33
N ALA A 47 9.79 -13.69 50.88
CA ALA A 47 10.97 -14.02 50.08
C ALA A 47 10.75 -15.21 49.13
N GLN A 48 9.90 -16.16 49.51
CA GLN A 48 9.56 -17.31 48.66
C GLN A 48 8.59 -16.92 47.52
N ASN A 49 7.68 -15.97 47.76
CA ASN A 49 6.81 -15.41 46.71
C ASN A 49 7.52 -14.41 45.79
N SER A 50 8.56 -13.70 46.26
CA SER A 50 9.41 -12.87 45.40
C SER A 50 10.24 -13.71 44.43
N ARG A 51 10.84 -14.81 44.89
CA ARG A 51 11.60 -15.73 44.01
C ARG A 51 10.70 -16.46 43.02
N ARG A 52 9.49 -16.86 43.41
CA ARG A 52 8.50 -17.42 42.46
C ARG A 52 7.96 -16.40 41.45
N ARG A 53 7.96 -15.10 41.77
CA ARG A 53 7.57 -14.04 40.82
C ARG A 53 8.69 -13.64 39.87
N GLU A 54 9.96 -13.78 40.26
CA GLU A 54 11.09 -13.53 39.36
C GLU A 54 11.33 -14.67 38.37
N GLU A 55 10.99 -15.93 38.71
CA GLU A 55 11.04 -17.05 37.74
C GLU A 55 9.92 -17.03 36.69
N LEU A 56 8.84 -16.26 36.91
CA LEU A 56 7.74 -16.12 35.95
C LEU A 56 7.89 -14.91 35.00
N ILE A 57 8.95 -14.11 35.15
CA ILE A 57 9.23 -12.94 34.31
C ILE A 57 10.65 -13.05 33.73
N SER A 58 10.89 -14.11 32.97
CA SER A 58 11.80 -14.02 31.83
C SER A 58 11.41 -15.09 30.81
N PRO A 59 10.47 -14.79 29.88
CA PRO A 59 10.27 -15.65 28.73
C PRO A 59 11.38 -15.37 27.71
N ASN A 60 12.64 -15.36 28.14
CA ASN A 60 13.76 -15.47 27.21
C ASN A 60 13.92 -16.96 26.90
N LYS A 61 12.90 -17.52 26.22
CA LYS A 61 12.96 -18.85 25.60
C LYS A 61 14.20 -18.83 24.72
N LYS A 62 15.29 -19.44 25.19
CA LYS A 62 16.48 -19.72 24.37
C LYS A 62 15.95 -20.46 23.15
N LYS A 63 15.91 -19.77 22.00
CA LYS A 63 15.54 -20.37 20.73
C LYS A 63 16.44 -21.59 20.54
N THR A 64 15.84 -22.71 20.18
CA THR A 64 16.64 -23.92 19.97
C THR A 64 17.63 -23.66 18.84
N LYS A 65 18.82 -24.26 18.88
CA LYS A 65 19.84 -24.12 17.82
C LYS A 65 19.27 -24.39 16.41
N LYS A 66 18.22 -25.22 16.33
CA LYS A 66 17.45 -25.52 15.12
C LYS A 66 16.62 -24.32 14.61
N GLU A 67 15.96 -23.58 15.49
CA GLU A 67 15.19 -22.38 15.14
C GLU A 67 16.10 -21.24 14.66
N GLU A 68 17.26 -21.08 15.29
CA GLU A 68 18.24 -20.07 14.90
C GLU A 68 18.86 -20.37 13.52
N SER A 69 19.20 -21.63 13.26
CA SER A 69 19.65 -22.09 11.95
C SER A 69 18.59 -21.86 10.86
N SER A 70 17.32 -22.19 11.12
CA SER A 70 16.22 -21.94 10.17
C SER A 70 16.02 -20.44 9.87
N LEU A 71 16.12 -19.58 10.89
CA LEU A 71 16.00 -18.13 10.72
C LEU A 71 17.16 -17.57 9.89
N ASN A 72 18.38 -18.06 10.11
CA ASN A 72 19.57 -17.65 9.36
C ASN A 72 19.46 -18.08 7.89
N PHE A 73 18.95 -19.29 7.61
CA PHE A 73 18.68 -19.73 6.25
C PHE A 73 17.65 -18.83 5.53
N LYS A 74 16.53 -18.50 6.19
CA LYS A 74 15.52 -17.59 5.61
C LYS A 74 16.10 -16.21 5.29
N ARG A 75 16.93 -15.66 6.17
CA ARG A 75 17.62 -14.38 5.93
C ARG A 75 18.60 -14.46 4.78
N TRP A 76 19.38 -15.54 4.72
CA TRP A 76 20.31 -15.78 3.62
C TRP A 76 19.58 -15.89 2.27
N LEU A 77 18.46 -16.62 2.22
CA LEU A 77 17.62 -16.71 1.03
C LEU A 77 17.09 -15.34 0.62
N LEU A 78 16.57 -14.54 1.56
CA LEU A 78 16.09 -13.19 1.29
C LEU A 78 17.19 -12.28 0.73
N THR A 79 18.42 -12.38 1.27
CA THR A 79 19.59 -11.66 0.74
C THR A 79 19.91 -12.07 -0.69
N LEU A 80 19.98 -13.38 -0.98
CA LEU A 80 20.30 -13.90 -2.31
C LEU A 80 19.27 -13.41 -3.34
N VAL A 81 17.99 -13.54 -3.03
CA VAL A 81 16.89 -13.13 -3.90
C VAL A 81 16.89 -11.60 -4.12
N SER A 82 17.19 -10.81 -3.07
CA SER A 82 17.30 -9.36 -3.18
C SER A 82 18.49 -8.93 -4.06
N ILE A 83 19.63 -9.62 -3.97
CA ILE A 83 20.78 -9.39 -4.86
C ILE A 83 20.42 -9.75 -6.31
N GLY A 84 19.72 -10.87 -6.52
CA GLY A 84 19.23 -11.27 -7.85
C GLY A 84 18.34 -10.19 -8.47
N ASN A 85 17.37 -9.66 -7.72
CA ASN A 85 16.51 -8.56 -8.19
C ASN A 85 17.27 -7.27 -8.44
N PHE A 86 18.26 -6.95 -7.60
CA PHE A 86 19.12 -5.79 -7.78
C PHE A 86 19.92 -5.86 -9.09
N ILE A 87 20.33 -7.06 -9.52
CA ILE A 87 21.05 -7.28 -10.79
C ILE A 87 20.09 -7.31 -11.99
N LEU A 88 18.90 -7.91 -11.83
CA LEU A 88 17.90 -8.02 -12.90
C LEU A 88 17.23 -6.68 -13.22
N ALA A 89 17.02 -5.82 -12.23
CA ALA A 89 16.30 -4.55 -12.44
C ALA A 89 16.99 -3.58 -13.41
N PRO A 90 18.33 -3.39 -13.39
CA PRO A 90 19.05 -2.66 -14.42
C PRO A 90 18.80 -3.16 -15.85
N LEU A 91 18.59 -4.47 -16.06
CA LEU A 91 18.26 -5.01 -17.38
C LEU A 91 16.89 -4.51 -17.85
N ILE A 92 15.88 -4.50 -16.95
CA ILE A 92 14.56 -3.92 -17.25
C ILE A 92 14.65 -2.43 -17.58
N ILE A 93 15.44 -1.68 -16.81
CA ILE A 93 15.67 -0.26 -17.08
C ILE A 93 16.34 -0.07 -18.45
N TYR A 94 17.34 -0.89 -18.77
CA TYR A 94 18.04 -0.84 -20.06
C TYR A 94 17.11 -1.16 -21.23
N MET A 95 16.28 -2.19 -21.12
CA MET A 95 15.29 -2.52 -22.16
C MET A 95 14.24 -1.41 -22.30
N GLY A 96 13.72 -0.87 -21.20
CA GLY A 96 12.80 0.27 -21.24
C GLY A 96 13.44 1.52 -21.82
N TYR A 97 14.72 1.75 -21.56
CA TYR A 97 15.48 2.85 -22.16
C TYR A 97 15.64 2.67 -23.68
N GLN A 98 16.00 1.47 -24.13
CA GLN A 98 16.11 1.16 -25.56
C GLN A 98 14.77 1.34 -26.28
N ALA A 99 13.67 0.85 -25.68
CA ALA A 99 12.33 1.05 -26.21
C ALA A 99 11.97 2.54 -26.32
N SER A 100 12.34 3.35 -25.31
CA SER A 100 12.07 4.79 -25.30
C SER A 100 12.82 5.60 -26.36
N GLN A 101 13.85 5.04 -27.02
CA GLN A 101 14.55 5.75 -28.10
C GLN A 101 13.74 5.80 -29.40
N TYR A 102 12.73 4.95 -29.55
CA TYR A 102 11.82 4.97 -30.69
C TYR A 102 10.69 5.96 -30.38
N ASP A 103 10.95 7.23 -30.69
CA ASP A 103 10.18 8.42 -30.31
C ASP A 103 8.79 8.50 -31.01
N TYR A 104 7.89 7.59 -30.65
CA TYR A 104 6.46 7.68 -31.01
C TYR A 104 5.69 8.29 -29.84
N ASN A 105 5.11 9.47 -30.08
CA ASN A 105 4.61 10.42 -29.06
C ASN A 105 3.60 9.89 -28.02
N ASP A 106 3.06 8.67 -28.16
CA ASP A 106 2.15 8.05 -27.17
C ASP A 106 2.62 6.67 -26.63
N LEU A 107 3.61 6.01 -27.25
CA LEU A 107 4.18 4.75 -26.72
C LEU A 107 5.09 5.00 -25.49
N LEU A 108 5.65 6.22 -25.40
CA LEU A 108 6.60 6.69 -24.38
C LEU A 108 6.14 6.52 -22.93
N ILE A 109 4.82 6.45 -22.67
CA ILE A 109 4.32 6.31 -21.30
C ILE A 109 4.61 4.92 -20.74
N VAL A 110 4.53 3.88 -21.58
CA VAL A 110 4.72 2.48 -21.17
C VAL A 110 6.21 2.23 -20.87
N ASP A 111 7.10 2.75 -21.70
CA ASP A 111 8.55 2.57 -21.54
C ASP A 111 9.09 3.32 -20.32
N LYS A 112 8.59 4.55 -20.08
CA LYS A 112 8.91 5.31 -18.86
C LYS A 112 8.36 4.65 -17.61
N ALA A 113 7.16 4.06 -17.68
CA ALA A 113 6.59 3.30 -16.58
C ALA A 113 7.43 2.05 -16.27
N LEU A 114 7.96 1.37 -17.30
CA LEU A 114 8.84 0.22 -17.13
C LEU A 114 10.17 0.60 -16.48
N MET A 115 10.81 1.68 -16.93
CA MET A 115 12.02 2.21 -16.30
C MET A 115 11.77 2.58 -14.83
N ALA A 116 10.64 3.23 -14.54
CA ALA A 116 10.26 3.58 -13.18
C ALA A 116 10.02 2.34 -12.30
N LEU A 117 9.36 1.30 -12.84
CA LEU A 117 9.17 0.02 -12.16
C LEU A 117 10.51 -0.68 -11.89
N GLY A 118 11.43 -0.70 -12.85
CA GLY A 118 12.79 -1.23 -12.66
C GLY A 118 13.55 -0.48 -11.55
N ALA A 119 13.55 0.86 -11.58
CA ALA A 119 14.15 1.66 -10.53
C ALA A 119 13.52 1.39 -9.16
N TRP A 120 12.20 1.19 -9.12
CA TRP A 120 11.48 0.85 -7.90
C TRP A 120 11.87 -0.53 -7.35
N VAL A 121 12.07 -1.53 -8.21
CA VAL A 121 12.58 -2.86 -7.81
C VAL A 121 13.97 -2.75 -7.17
N ILE A 122 14.84 -1.87 -7.68
CA ILE A 122 16.15 -1.58 -7.06
C ILE A 122 15.96 -1.04 -5.64
N VAL A 123 15.10 -0.04 -5.45
CA VAL A 123 14.81 0.55 -4.14
C VAL A 123 14.27 -0.49 -3.16
N ILE A 124 13.34 -1.34 -3.59
CA ILE A 124 12.81 -2.45 -2.78
C ILE A 124 13.93 -3.43 -2.40
N SER A 125 14.79 -3.78 -3.35
CA SER A 125 15.89 -4.73 -3.12
C SER A 125 16.90 -4.18 -2.12
N ILE A 126 17.27 -2.90 -2.22
CA ILE A 126 18.11 -2.22 -1.22
C ILE A 126 17.42 -2.18 0.15
N GLY A 127 16.13 -1.80 0.18
CA GLY A 127 15.33 -1.78 1.40
C GLY A 127 15.28 -3.15 2.09
N SER A 128 15.18 -4.22 1.32
CA SER A 128 15.22 -5.60 1.80
C SER A 128 16.58 -5.94 2.44
N LEU A 129 17.69 -5.61 1.77
CA LEU A 129 19.03 -5.83 2.31
C LEU A 129 19.24 -5.06 3.62
N ILE A 130 18.81 -3.80 3.69
CA ILE A 130 18.85 -3.00 4.91
C ILE A 130 17.99 -3.64 6.01
N ALA A 131 16.79 -4.10 5.68
CA ALA A 131 15.88 -4.74 6.63
C ALA A 131 16.48 -6.03 7.23
N VAL A 132 17.13 -6.85 6.40
CA VAL A 132 17.83 -8.07 6.82
C VAL A 132 19.01 -7.73 7.73
N ASN A 133 19.86 -6.78 7.33
CA ASN A 133 21.05 -6.40 8.08
C ASN A 133 20.71 -5.80 9.45
N ASN A 134 19.76 -4.87 9.49
CA ASN A 134 19.34 -4.18 10.71
C ASN A 134 18.42 -5.04 11.59
N LYS A 135 17.99 -6.22 11.12
CA LYS A 135 16.99 -7.08 11.78
C LYS A 135 15.73 -6.32 12.18
N SER A 136 15.38 -5.27 11.42
CA SER A 136 14.25 -4.38 11.71
C SER A 136 12.95 -4.98 11.19
N ASN A 137 12.07 -5.36 12.12
CA ASN A 137 10.79 -5.95 11.78
C ASN A 137 9.86 -4.98 11.01
N ASN A 138 9.89 -3.70 11.37
CA ASN A 138 9.05 -2.69 10.72
C ASN A 138 9.52 -2.44 9.28
N THR A 139 10.83 -2.41 9.07
CA THR A 139 11.40 -2.26 7.72
C THR A 139 11.09 -3.50 6.87
N MET A 140 11.15 -4.71 7.43
CA MET A 140 10.75 -5.94 6.71
C MET A 140 9.28 -5.91 6.28
N LEU A 141 8.37 -5.47 7.16
CA LEU A 141 6.94 -5.37 6.83
C LEU A 141 6.68 -4.29 5.76
N PHE A 142 7.39 -3.16 5.83
CA PHE A 142 7.34 -2.13 4.79
C PHE A 142 7.85 -2.66 3.44
N VAL A 143 8.99 -3.36 3.43
CA VAL A 143 9.53 -3.99 2.20
C VAL A 143 8.54 -5.00 1.63
N MET A 144 7.99 -5.88 2.47
CA MET A 144 6.98 -6.86 2.04
C MET A 144 5.76 -6.17 1.41
N TYR A 145 5.25 -5.10 2.01
CA TYR A 145 4.13 -4.35 1.43
C TYR A 145 4.48 -3.83 0.02
N ASN A 146 5.65 -3.22 -0.15
CA ASN A 146 6.08 -2.73 -1.45
C ASN A 146 6.31 -3.88 -2.45
N CYS A 147 6.90 -5.00 -2.03
CA CYS A 147 7.04 -6.20 -2.86
C CYS A 147 5.68 -6.68 -3.37
N ILE A 148 4.67 -6.70 -2.50
CA ILE A 148 3.32 -7.14 -2.83
C ILE A 148 2.69 -6.21 -3.89
N VAL A 149 2.77 -4.89 -3.69
CA VAL A 149 2.23 -3.91 -4.65
C VAL A 149 2.94 -4.05 -6.00
N THR A 150 4.28 -4.13 -5.99
CA THR A 150 5.08 -4.28 -7.21
C THR A 150 4.83 -5.63 -7.90
N PHE A 151 4.64 -6.71 -7.15
CA PHE A 151 4.28 -8.03 -7.69
C PHE A 151 2.97 -7.97 -8.47
N ILE A 152 1.96 -7.28 -7.94
CA ILE A 152 0.67 -7.10 -8.63
C ILE A 152 0.88 -6.29 -9.92
N LEU A 153 1.56 -5.15 -9.86
CA LEU A 153 1.78 -4.29 -11.03
C LEU A 153 2.60 -4.98 -12.13
N LEU A 154 3.68 -5.67 -11.77
CA LEU A 154 4.52 -6.40 -12.71
C LEU A 154 3.81 -7.63 -13.29
N SER A 155 2.96 -8.32 -12.53
CA SER A 155 2.20 -9.47 -13.05
C SER A 155 1.27 -9.04 -14.18
N VAL A 156 0.66 -7.88 -14.02
CA VAL A 156 -0.25 -7.27 -14.98
C VAL A 156 0.50 -6.83 -16.21
N PHE A 157 1.64 -6.17 -16.01
CA PHE A 157 2.54 -5.80 -17.08
C PHE A 157 3.02 -7.03 -17.86
N ALA A 158 3.39 -8.13 -17.18
CA ALA A 158 3.83 -9.36 -17.83
C ALA A 158 2.72 -10.00 -18.66
N ILE A 159 1.51 -10.13 -18.09
CA ILE A 159 0.35 -10.68 -18.80
C ILE A 159 -0.02 -9.79 -19.99
N GLY A 160 -0.03 -8.46 -19.78
CA GLY A 160 -0.25 -7.48 -20.83
C GLY A 160 0.73 -7.69 -21.97
N ALA A 161 2.03 -7.58 -21.70
CA ALA A 161 3.09 -7.78 -22.70
C ALA A 161 2.87 -9.07 -23.50
N ILE A 162 2.67 -10.22 -22.84
CA ILE A 162 2.47 -11.50 -23.53
C ILE A 162 1.17 -11.50 -24.36
N SER A 163 0.09 -10.90 -23.86
CA SER A 163 -1.21 -10.89 -24.54
C SER A 163 -1.28 -9.95 -25.75
N PHE A 164 -0.39 -8.95 -25.84
CA PHE A 164 -0.41 -7.93 -26.90
C PHE A 164 0.52 -8.24 -28.08
N GLY A 165 1.23 -9.38 -28.07
CA GLY A 165 2.18 -9.71 -29.14
C GLY A 165 1.55 -9.64 -30.53
N ASP A 166 0.40 -10.29 -30.73
CA ASP A 166 -0.28 -10.33 -32.03
C ASP A 166 -0.86 -8.96 -32.44
N ASP A 167 -1.42 -8.23 -31.48
CA ASP A 167 -1.99 -6.90 -31.71
C ASP A 167 -0.89 -5.88 -32.09
N LEU A 168 0.30 -5.97 -31.48
CA LEU A 168 1.46 -5.15 -31.83
C LEU A 168 1.97 -5.47 -33.23
N LEU A 169 2.04 -6.75 -33.60
CA LEU A 169 2.47 -7.16 -34.93
C LEU A 169 1.51 -6.66 -36.01
N ASP A 170 0.20 -6.75 -35.81
CA ASP A 170 -0.81 -6.18 -36.71
C ASP A 170 -0.74 -4.64 -36.79
N TRP A 171 -0.38 -3.97 -35.69
CA TRP A 171 -0.17 -2.53 -35.69
C TRP A 171 1.07 -2.12 -36.50
N ILE A 172 2.18 -2.83 -36.36
CA ILE A 172 3.40 -2.62 -37.15
C ILE A 172 3.09 -2.77 -38.65
N ASP A 173 2.21 -3.69 -39.03
CA ASP A 173 1.85 -3.91 -40.43
C ASP A 173 1.20 -2.72 -41.07
N LYS A 174 0.33 -2.08 -40.31
CA LYS A 174 -0.48 -0.95 -40.76
C LYS A 174 0.29 0.36 -40.77
N HIS A 175 1.34 0.48 -39.94
CA HIS A 175 2.11 1.72 -39.76
C HIS A 175 3.56 1.59 -40.20
N TRP A 176 3.91 0.57 -41.00
CA TRP A 176 5.29 0.31 -41.40
C TRP A 176 5.95 1.50 -42.09
N GLU A 177 5.24 2.20 -42.97
CA GLU A 177 5.81 3.35 -43.68
C GLU A 177 6.20 4.49 -42.74
N GLU A 178 5.43 4.70 -41.67
CA GLU A 178 5.76 5.67 -40.62
C GLU A 178 6.97 5.19 -39.81
N ILE A 179 6.96 3.90 -39.39
CA ILE A 179 8.01 3.30 -38.57
C ILE A 179 9.35 3.27 -39.32
N ARG A 180 9.32 3.01 -40.63
CA ARG A 180 10.52 2.90 -41.48
C ARG A 180 11.34 4.19 -41.51
N ALA A 181 10.70 5.35 -41.33
CA ALA A 181 11.42 6.63 -41.24
C ALA A 181 12.38 6.68 -40.05
N THR A 182 11.99 6.05 -38.93
CA THR A 182 12.76 5.99 -37.68
C THR A 182 13.59 4.71 -37.56
N ALA A 183 13.12 3.60 -38.13
CA ALA A 183 13.77 2.28 -38.09
C ALA A 183 14.40 1.90 -39.45
N SER A 184 15.11 2.85 -40.08
CA SER A 184 15.64 2.71 -41.45
C SER A 184 16.62 1.54 -41.64
N GLN A 185 17.18 1.01 -40.54
CA GLN A 185 18.12 -0.11 -40.55
C GLN A 185 17.45 -1.49 -40.61
N TYR A 186 16.14 -1.58 -40.38
CA TYR A 186 15.40 -2.84 -40.34
C TYR A 186 14.55 -3.03 -41.59
N SER A 187 14.46 -4.27 -42.08
CA SER A 187 13.33 -4.66 -42.93
C SER A 187 12.07 -4.82 -42.07
N MET A 188 10.89 -4.78 -42.70
CA MET A 188 9.62 -4.96 -41.98
C MET A 188 9.57 -6.27 -41.20
N GLN A 189 10.03 -7.37 -41.81
CA GLN A 189 10.06 -8.68 -41.15
C GLN A 189 11.08 -8.73 -40.01
N ASP A 190 12.26 -8.15 -40.20
CA ASP A 190 13.29 -8.10 -39.15
C ASP A 190 12.82 -7.24 -37.97
N PHE A 191 12.14 -6.12 -38.23
CA PHE A 191 11.60 -5.25 -37.19
C PHE A 191 10.50 -5.95 -36.39
N LYS A 192 9.57 -6.65 -37.06
CA LYS A 192 8.55 -7.47 -36.39
C LYS A 192 9.17 -8.52 -35.49
N GLN A 193 10.16 -9.25 -36.01
CA GLN A 193 10.82 -10.31 -35.26
C GLN A 193 11.57 -9.72 -34.05
N HIS A 194 12.23 -8.58 -34.22
CA HIS A 194 12.87 -7.84 -33.15
C HIS A 194 11.85 -7.40 -32.09
N ALA A 195 10.79 -6.68 -32.47
CA ALA A 195 9.74 -6.20 -31.58
C ALA A 195 9.04 -7.36 -30.82
N ALA A 196 8.73 -8.46 -31.50
CA ALA A 196 8.17 -9.65 -30.87
C ALA A 196 9.14 -10.27 -29.85
N SER A 197 10.43 -10.36 -30.19
CA SER A 197 11.44 -10.90 -29.28
C SER A 197 11.66 -10.03 -28.05
N GLU A 198 11.64 -8.70 -28.20
CA GLU A 198 11.73 -7.74 -27.09
C GLU A 198 10.50 -7.80 -26.19
N LEU A 199 9.30 -7.88 -26.76
CA LEU A 199 8.07 -7.98 -25.99
C LEU A 199 7.98 -9.31 -25.20
N VAL A 200 8.40 -10.42 -25.80
CA VAL A 200 8.49 -11.72 -25.10
C VAL A 200 9.56 -11.70 -24.01
N SER A 201 10.75 -11.13 -24.28
CA SER A 201 11.83 -11.04 -23.29
C SER A 201 11.39 -10.22 -22.08
N LEU A 202 10.76 -9.07 -22.32
CA LEU A 202 10.23 -8.16 -21.31
C LEU A 202 9.12 -8.80 -20.47
N GLY A 203 8.22 -9.56 -21.10
CA GLY A 203 7.25 -10.40 -20.39
C GLY A 203 7.93 -11.45 -19.48
N ALA A 204 8.94 -12.16 -20.00
CA ALA A 204 9.68 -13.18 -19.27
C ALA A 204 10.51 -12.61 -18.10
N PHE A 205 11.16 -11.46 -18.30
CA PHE A 205 11.91 -10.77 -17.24
C PHE A 205 10.98 -10.28 -16.14
N SER A 206 9.85 -9.67 -16.50
CA SER A 206 8.83 -9.25 -15.52
C SER A 206 8.33 -10.45 -14.70
N LEU A 207 8.04 -11.58 -15.36
CA LEU A 207 7.60 -12.81 -14.69
C LEU A 207 8.69 -13.38 -13.76
N THR A 208 9.96 -13.33 -14.17
CA THR A 208 11.09 -13.76 -13.34
C THR A 208 11.21 -12.91 -12.08
N ILE A 209 11.10 -11.58 -12.21
CA ILE A 209 11.09 -10.68 -11.05
C ILE A 209 9.86 -10.94 -10.18
N ASN A 210 8.70 -11.23 -10.74
CA ASN A 210 7.51 -11.60 -9.97
C ASN A 210 7.72 -12.87 -9.14
N ILE A 211 8.27 -13.93 -9.73
CA ILE A 211 8.61 -15.15 -8.99
C ILE A 211 9.56 -14.82 -7.83
N SER A 212 10.58 -14.01 -8.12
CA SER A 212 11.54 -13.56 -7.12
C SER A 212 10.87 -12.75 -5.99
N MET A 213 10.00 -11.79 -6.32
CA MET A 213 9.20 -11.03 -5.35
C MET A 213 8.29 -11.94 -4.53
N PHE A 214 7.67 -12.96 -5.13
CA PHE A 214 6.86 -13.94 -4.42
C PHE A 214 7.68 -14.72 -3.39
N ILE A 215 8.91 -15.12 -3.74
CA ILE A 215 9.85 -15.76 -2.80
C ILE A 215 10.19 -14.79 -1.67
N MET A 216 10.45 -13.51 -1.96
CA MET A 216 10.71 -12.49 -0.93
C MET A 216 9.54 -12.33 0.03
N ILE A 217 8.32 -12.16 -0.51
CA ILE A 217 7.08 -12.00 0.28
C ILE A 217 6.89 -13.20 1.19
N THR A 218 6.95 -14.42 0.63
CA THR A 218 6.80 -15.67 1.39
C THR A 218 7.85 -15.78 2.49
N THR A 219 9.11 -15.45 2.17
CA THR A 219 10.20 -15.51 3.15
C THR A 219 10.00 -14.50 4.29
N ILE A 220 9.57 -13.27 3.99
CA ILE A 220 9.28 -12.26 5.01
C ILE A 220 8.10 -12.69 5.88
N VAL A 221 7.03 -13.23 5.30
CA VAL A 221 5.89 -13.79 6.05
C VAL A 221 6.35 -14.91 7.00
N LEU A 222 7.22 -15.80 6.54
CA LEU A 222 7.79 -16.88 7.35
C LEU A 222 8.77 -16.41 8.43
N ILE A 223 9.36 -15.21 8.31
CA ILE A 223 10.23 -14.60 9.33
C ILE A 223 9.39 -13.83 10.37
N GLN A 224 8.44 -13.02 9.92
CA GLN A 224 7.63 -12.14 10.79
C GLN A 224 6.48 -12.88 11.49
N GLY A 225 6.02 -13.98 10.89
CA GLY A 225 4.83 -14.70 11.33
C GLY A 225 3.55 -14.12 10.74
N LEU A 226 2.63 -15.01 10.36
CA LEU A 226 1.37 -14.66 9.70
C LEU A 226 0.53 -13.68 10.54
N ASP A 227 0.41 -13.93 11.85
CA ASP A 227 -0.39 -13.11 12.76
C ASP A 227 0.04 -11.64 12.78
N ARG A 228 1.36 -11.40 12.78
CA ARG A 228 1.92 -10.05 12.80
C ARG A 228 1.71 -9.36 11.46
N VAL A 229 1.94 -10.09 10.37
CA VAL A 229 1.72 -9.61 9.01
C VAL A 229 0.27 -9.17 8.84
N MET A 230 -0.69 -10.02 9.19
CA MET A 230 -2.12 -9.72 9.01
C MET A 230 -2.57 -8.52 9.85
N LYS A 231 -2.09 -8.39 11.09
CA LYS A 231 -2.39 -7.25 11.96
C LYS A 231 -1.86 -5.91 11.43
N VAL A 232 -0.75 -5.91 10.70
CA VAL A 232 -0.15 -4.69 10.14
C VAL A 232 -0.68 -4.39 8.74
N LEU A 233 -0.83 -5.42 7.91
CA LEU A 233 -1.30 -5.28 6.53
C LEU A 233 -2.73 -4.76 6.49
N PHE A 234 -3.61 -5.25 7.39
CA PHE A 234 -5.02 -4.90 7.37
C PHE A 234 -5.32 -3.39 7.55
N PRO A 235 -4.83 -2.69 8.59
CA PRO A 235 -5.06 -1.25 8.71
C PRO A 235 -4.32 -0.46 7.61
N LEU A 236 -3.17 -0.94 7.13
CA LEU A 236 -2.39 -0.27 6.09
C LEU A 236 -3.12 -0.27 4.74
N THR A 237 -3.68 -1.40 4.31
CA THR A 237 -4.44 -1.48 3.06
C THR A 237 -5.67 -0.59 3.10
N ASN A 238 -6.36 -0.53 4.24
CA ASN A 238 -7.50 0.36 4.44
C ASN A 238 -7.12 1.84 4.42
N LEU A 239 -5.99 2.21 5.04
CA LEU A 239 -5.50 3.59 5.01
C LEU A 239 -5.19 4.03 3.57
N LEU A 240 -4.60 3.15 2.77
CA LEU A 240 -4.33 3.45 1.36
C LEU A 240 -5.61 3.56 0.54
N GLN A 241 -6.62 2.73 0.78
CA GLN A 241 -7.94 2.89 0.17
C GLN A 241 -8.56 4.26 0.50
N ILE A 242 -8.40 4.74 1.74
CA ILE A 242 -8.84 6.08 2.13
C ILE A 242 -8.08 7.16 1.34
N ILE A 243 -6.75 7.08 1.27
CA ILE A 243 -5.93 8.06 0.55
C ILE A 243 -6.28 8.07 -0.95
N PHE A 244 -6.38 6.90 -1.58
CA PHE A 244 -6.72 6.78 -3.00
C PHE A 244 -8.14 7.25 -3.29
N SER A 245 -9.12 6.94 -2.43
CA SER A 245 -10.49 7.43 -2.62
C SER A 245 -10.59 8.95 -2.51
N ILE A 246 -9.85 9.56 -1.58
CA ILE A 246 -9.76 11.04 -1.49
C ILE A 246 -9.11 11.60 -2.76
N ALA A 247 -8.04 10.98 -3.27
CA ALA A 247 -7.42 11.41 -4.53
C ALA A 247 -8.39 11.31 -5.72
N ILE A 248 -9.11 10.19 -5.87
CA ILE A 248 -10.13 10.01 -6.92
C ILE A 248 -11.25 11.05 -6.75
N PHE A 249 -11.67 11.33 -5.52
CA PHE A 249 -12.68 12.34 -5.25
C PHE A 249 -12.23 13.73 -5.69
N ILE A 250 -10.98 14.11 -5.40
CA ILE A 250 -10.37 15.38 -5.82
C ILE A 250 -10.27 15.45 -7.34
N VAL A 251 -9.86 14.36 -8.01
CA VAL A 251 -9.82 14.29 -9.48
C VAL A 251 -11.21 14.43 -10.08
N GLY A 252 -12.22 13.77 -9.50
CA GLY A 252 -13.62 13.94 -9.89
C GLY A 252 -14.11 15.38 -9.72
N LEU A 253 -13.72 16.04 -8.62
CA LEU A 253 -13.99 17.46 -8.37
C LEU A 253 -13.31 18.35 -9.40
N TYR A 254 -12.05 18.09 -9.72
CA TYR A 254 -11.32 18.80 -10.73
C TYR A 254 -12.02 18.70 -12.10
N PHE A 255 -12.43 17.50 -12.52
CA PHE A 255 -13.17 17.29 -13.77
C PHE A 255 -14.52 18.00 -13.78
N ASN A 256 -15.22 18.04 -12.65
CA ASN A 256 -16.51 18.73 -12.53
C ASN A 256 -16.36 20.26 -12.61
N LEU A 257 -15.28 20.82 -12.05
CA LEU A 257 -14.99 22.25 -12.18
C LEU A 257 -14.55 22.62 -13.61
N HIS A 258 -13.94 21.69 -14.33
CA HIS A 258 -13.35 21.89 -15.67
C HIS A 258 -14.14 21.16 -16.76
N LEU A 259 -15.47 21.04 -16.61
CA LEU A 259 -16.38 20.34 -17.54
C LEU A 259 -16.25 20.78 -19.00
N TYR A 260 -15.81 22.02 -19.22
CA TYR A 260 -15.56 22.56 -20.56
C TYR A 260 -14.52 21.73 -21.34
N TYR A 261 -13.54 21.13 -20.66
CA TYR A 261 -12.50 20.30 -21.27
C TYR A 261 -12.88 18.81 -21.40
N THR A 262 -13.97 18.37 -20.75
CA THR A 262 -14.43 16.96 -20.72
C THR A 262 -15.79 16.76 -21.36
N SER A 263 -16.25 17.73 -22.14
CA SER A 263 -17.57 17.82 -22.79
C SER A 263 -17.95 16.63 -23.69
N ALA A 264 -16.98 15.78 -24.07
CA ALA A 264 -17.20 14.57 -24.85
C ALA A 264 -17.77 13.39 -24.03
N LEU A 265 -17.58 13.37 -22.70
CA LEU A 265 -18.16 12.33 -21.84
C LEU A 265 -19.52 12.77 -21.33
N PRO A 266 -20.53 11.88 -21.29
CA PRO A 266 -21.80 12.22 -20.66
C PRO A 266 -21.52 12.67 -19.23
N LEU A 267 -21.98 13.89 -18.89
CA LEU A 267 -21.78 14.55 -17.60
C LEU A 267 -22.12 13.64 -16.41
N TRP A 268 -23.14 12.81 -16.60
CA TRP A 268 -23.59 11.84 -15.62
C TRP A 268 -22.69 10.61 -15.50
N ALA A 269 -22.03 10.21 -16.59
CA ALA A 269 -21.23 9.01 -16.67
C ALA A 269 -19.79 9.21 -16.16
N ALA A 270 -19.16 10.36 -16.40
CA ALA A 270 -17.79 10.61 -15.94
C ALA A 270 -17.74 11.12 -14.49
N SER A 271 -18.47 12.20 -14.19
CA SER A 271 -18.34 12.90 -12.92
C SER A 271 -19.04 12.15 -11.78
N TYR A 272 -20.32 11.79 -11.94
CA TYR A 272 -21.06 11.10 -10.87
C TYR A 272 -20.54 9.69 -10.59
N THR A 273 -20.12 8.95 -11.63
CA THR A 273 -19.54 7.62 -11.45
C THR A 273 -18.24 7.69 -10.65
N LEU A 274 -17.33 8.63 -10.97
CA LEU A 274 -16.10 8.82 -10.21
C LEU A 274 -16.37 9.20 -8.74
N TYR A 275 -17.35 10.08 -8.49
CA TYR A 275 -17.75 10.43 -7.12
C TYR A 275 -18.34 9.25 -6.36
N LEU A 276 -19.24 8.48 -6.98
CA LEU A 276 -19.86 7.32 -6.35
C LEU A 276 -18.82 6.25 -6.02
N ILE A 277 -17.89 5.98 -6.94
CA ILE A 277 -16.77 5.06 -6.70
C ILE A 277 -15.91 5.58 -5.55
N ALA A 278 -15.53 6.86 -5.56
CA ALA A 278 -14.71 7.45 -4.52
C ALA A 278 -15.37 7.37 -3.14
N LEU A 279 -16.65 7.74 -3.03
CA LEU A 279 -17.41 7.66 -1.78
C LEU A 279 -17.58 6.22 -1.30
N PHE A 280 -17.82 5.28 -2.21
CA PHE A 280 -17.91 3.86 -1.89
C PHE A 280 -16.58 3.33 -1.33
N VAL A 281 -15.46 3.57 -2.03
CA VAL A 281 -14.13 3.14 -1.61
C VAL A 281 -13.72 3.82 -0.29
N LEU A 282 -14.07 5.08 -0.11
CA LEU A 282 -13.84 5.82 1.15
C LEU A 282 -14.62 5.20 2.31
N GLY A 283 -15.92 4.94 2.12
CA GLY A 283 -16.77 4.29 3.12
C GLY A 283 -16.25 2.91 3.51
N MET A 284 -15.82 2.12 2.53
CA MET A 284 -15.17 0.82 2.74
C MET A 284 -13.87 0.95 3.52
N GLY A 285 -12.97 1.87 3.12
CA GLY A 285 -11.70 2.10 3.79
C GLY A 285 -11.86 2.56 5.24
N ILE A 286 -12.79 3.50 5.50
CA ILE A 286 -13.13 3.97 6.86
C ILE A 286 -13.68 2.82 7.69
N THR A 287 -14.64 2.06 7.16
CA THR A 287 -15.25 0.93 7.88
C THR A 287 -14.21 -0.13 8.24
N GLY A 288 -13.31 -0.46 7.30
CA GLY A 288 -12.21 -1.40 7.52
C GLY A 288 -11.24 -0.90 8.57
N TYR A 289 -10.77 0.34 8.47
CA TYR A 289 -9.87 0.96 9.45
C TYR A 289 -10.50 1.06 10.86
N TYR A 290 -11.77 1.47 10.92
CA TYR A 290 -12.53 1.57 12.16
C TYR A 290 -12.73 0.21 12.83
N SER A 291 -12.99 -0.85 12.04
CA SER A 291 -13.20 -2.20 12.55
C SER A 291 -11.99 -2.73 13.33
N VAL A 292 -10.77 -2.40 12.89
CA VAL A 292 -9.52 -2.79 13.56
C VAL A 292 -9.33 -2.05 14.87
N THR A 293 -9.49 -0.73 14.83
CA THR A 293 -9.19 0.15 15.97
C THR A 293 -10.17 -0.05 17.13
N HIS A 294 -11.43 -0.36 16.82
CA HIS A 294 -12.49 -0.51 17.83
C HIS A 294 -12.87 -1.96 18.12
N GLY A 295 -12.30 -2.94 17.40
CA GLY A 295 -12.53 -4.37 17.61
C GLY A 295 -14.00 -4.81 17.43
N ARG A 296 -14.80 -4.04 16.67
CA ARG A 296 -16.23 -4.32 16.47
C ARG A 296 -16.42 -5.35 15.36
N PHE A 297 -16.86 -6.55 15.74
CA PHE A 297 -17.09 -7.66 14.81
C PHE A 297 -18.12 -7.33 13.72
N ALA A 298 -19.20 -6.62 14.05
CA ALA A 298 -20.23 -6.24 13.08
C ALA A 298 -19.68 -5.35 11.95
N SER A 299 -18.85 -4.37 12.28
CA SER A 299 -18.19 -3.51 11.28
C SER A 299 -17.21 -4.29 10.41
N LEU A 300 -16.47 -5.23 11.00
CA LEU A 300 -15.57 -6.13 10.26
C LEU A 300 -16.35 -7.04 9.30
N LEU A 301 -17.50 -7.56 9.71
CA LEU A 301 -18.35 -8.38 8.86
C LEU A 301 -18.94 -7.58 7.70
N ALA A 302 -19.44 -6.37 7.95
CA ALA A 302 -19.93 -5.47 6.90
C ALA A 302 -18.83 -5.15 5.87
N TYR A 303 -17.62 -4.89 6.35
CA TYR A 303 -16.45 -4.69 5.50
C TYR A 303 -16.11 -5.93 4.66
N ILE A 304 -16.07 -7.12 5.27
CA ILE A 304 -15.80 -8.39 4.55
C ILE A 304 -16.84 -8.63 3.45
N LEU A 305 -18.14 -8.42 3.75
CA LEU A 305 -19.22 -8.59 2.79
C LEU A 305 -19.11 -7.59 1.63
N GLY A 306 -18.89 -6.31 1.94
CA GLY A 306 -18.73 -5.26 0.93
C GLY A 306 -17.54 -5.53 0.00
N LEU A 307 -16.41 -5.97 0.55
CA LEU A 307 -15.22 -6.30 -0.23
C LEU A 307 -15.37 -7.57 -1.05
N SER A 308 -16.00 -8.60 -0.49
CA SER A 308 -16.24 -9.85 -1.21
C SER A 308 -17.16 -9.60 -2.41
N LEU A 309 -18.23 -8.82 -2.21
CA LEU A 309 -19.14 -8.43 -3.29
C LEU A 309 -18.42 -7.59 -4.34
N SER A 310 -17.62 -6.60 -3.91
CA SER A 310 -16.85 -5.75 -4.82
C SER A 310 -15.85 -6.57 -5.64
N ALA A 311 -15.09 -7.45 -4.99
CA ALA A 311 -14.13 -8.32 -5.66
C ALA A 311 -14.83 -9.25 -6.67
N PHE A 312 -15.98 -9.82 -6.30
CA PHE A 312 -16.76 -10.65 -7.20
C PHE A 312 -17.25 -9.87 -8.43
N VAL A 313 -17.84 -8.70 -8.23
CA VAL A 313 -18.32 -7.83 -9.33
C VAL A 313 -17.16 -7.40 -10.22
N SER A 314 -16.02 -7.01 -9.64
CA SER A 314 -14.82 -6.66 -10.40
C SER A 314 -14.29 -7.85 -11.20
N LEU A 315 -14.19 -9.04 -10.61
CA LEU A 315 -13.74 -10.23 -11.33
C LEU A 315 -14.64 -10.55 -12.53
N VAL A 316 -15.96 -10.58 -12.32
CA VAL A 316 -16.93 -10.85 -13.40
C VAL A 316 -16.85 -9.77 -14.48
N THR A 317 -16.77 -8.51 -14.10
CA THR A 317 -16.68 -7.38 -15.05
C THR A 317 -15.38 -7.42 -15.84
N GLY A 318 -14.24 -7.63 -15.18
CA GLY A 318 -12.94 -7.70 -15.83
C GLY A 318 -12.85 -8.86 -16.81
N LEU A 319 -13.30 -10.06 -16.41
CA LEU A 319 -13.38 -11.21 -17.31
C LEU A 319 -14.35 -10.97 -18.47
N ALA A 320 -15.53 -10.40 -18.20
CA ALA A 320 -16.50 -10.09 -19.24
C ALA A 320 -15.94 -9.10 -20.26
N MET A 321 -15.21 -8.06 -19.83
CA MET A 321 -14.54 -7.13 -20.74
C MET A 321 -13.52 -7.85 -21.62
N VAL A 322 -12.61 -8.63 -21.04
CA VAL A 322 -11.61 -9.39 -21.82
C VAL A 322 -12.27 -10.34 -22.82
N LEU A 323 -13.28 -11.11 -22.40
CA LEU A 323 -13.98 -12.08 -23.25
C LEU A 323 -14.83 -11.42 -24.34
N LYS A 324 -15.46 -10.27 -24.05
CA LYS A 324 -16.32 -9.55 -25.01
C LYS A 324 -15.53 -8.84 -26.10
N THR A 325 -14.23 -8.67 -25.93
CA THR A 325 -13.36 -8.07 -26.95
C THR A 325 -13.49 -8.76 -28.30
N ALA A 326 -13.63 -10.09 -28.33
CA ALA A 326 -13.77 -10.86 -29.56
C ALA A 326 -15.00 -10.45 -30.39
N ASN A 327 -16.07 -9.97 -29.73
CA ASN A 327 -17.32 -9.60 -30.39
C ASN A 327 -17.38 -8.10 -30.73
N ILE A 328 -16.38 -7.32 -30.31
CA ILE A 328 -16.44 -5.86 -30.47
C ILE A 328 -16.29 -5.46 -31.93
N LYS A 329 -15.50 -6.20 -32.72
CA LYS A 329 -15.37 -5.99 -34.17
C LYS A 329 -16.70 -6.13 -34.89
N GLU A 330 -17.48 -7.15 -34.53
CA GLU A 330 -18.79 -7.38 -35.13
C GLU A 330 -19.82 -6.31 -34.70
N ALA A 331 -19.80 -5.92 -33.42
CA ALA A 331 -20.68 -4.87 -32.90
C ALA A 331 -20.38 -3.49 -33.53
N VAL A 332 -19.09 -3.12 -33.61
CA VAL A 332 -18.63 -1.88 -34.25
C VAL A 332 -19.00 -1.90 -35.72
N LYS A 333 -18.73 -2.99 -36.45
CA LYS A 333 -19.08 -3.11 -37.86
C LYS A 333 -20.57 -2.91 -38.13
N ARG A 334 -21.42 -3.46 -37.26
CA ARG A 334 -22.88 -3.32 -37.37
C ARG A 334 -23.35 -1.88 -37.13
N GLU A 335 -22.73 -1.18 -36.18
CA GLU A 335 -23.14 0.16 -35.73
C GLU A 335 -22.27 1.28 -36.32
N TRP A 336 -21.31 0.94 -37.17
CA TRP A 336 -20.31 1.86 -37.72
C TRP A 336 -20.92 3.10 -38.40
N PRO A 337 -21.98 2.99 -39.24
CA PRO A 337 -22.57 4.17 -39.87
C PRO A 337 -23.07 5.20 -38.84
N GLU A 338 -23.63 4.74 -37.73
CA GLU A 338 -24.12 5.60 -36.65
C GLU A 338 -22.97 6.20 -35.84
N ILE A 339 -21.99 5.38 -35.47
CA ILE A 339 -20.79 5.82 -34.75
C ILE A 339 -20.05 6.90 -35.56
N GLN A 340 -19.85 6.64 -36.85
CA GLN A 340 -19.19 7.55 -37.79
C GLN A 340 -19.93 8.88 -37.89
N ALA A 341 -21.27 8.85 -37.98
CA ALA A 341 -22.08 10.06 -38.03
C ALA A 341 -21.94 10.90 -36.75
N ARG A 342 -21.92 10.25 -35.57
CA ARG A 342 -21.72 10.93 -34.28
C ARG A 342 -20.32 11.52 -34.15
N LEU A 343 -19.27 10.79 -34.56
CA LEU A 343 -17.89 11.29 -34.55
C LEU A 343 -17.74 12.51 -35.45
N LYS A 344 -18.30 12.48 -36.67
CA LYS A 344 -18.32 13.64 -37.58
C LYS A 344 -19.06 14.83 -36.98
N ALA A 345 -20.24 14.58 -36.38
CA ALA A 345 -21.03 15.64 -35.76
C ALA A 345 -20.32 16.30 -34.57
N ALA A 346 -19.48 15.54 -33.86
CA ALA A 346 -18.64 16.04 -32.77
C ALA A 346 -17.32 16.68 -33.25
N GLY A 347 -17.05 16.71 -34.56
CA GLY A 347 -15.84 17.32 -35.12
C GLY A 347 -14.58 16.45 -35.06
N TYR A 348 -14.71 15.16 -34.75
CA TYR A 348 -13.58 14.23 -34.80
C TYR A 348 -13.26 13.82 -36.23
N GLU A 349 -11.96 13.68 -36.52
CA GLU A 349 -11.51 13.08 -37.77
C GLU A 349 -11.93 11.62 -37.83
N VAL A 350 -12.52 11.22 -38.95
CA VAL A 350 -13.06 9.89 -39.10
C VAL A 350 -11.97 8.92 -39.48
N LEU A 351 -11.49 8.23 -38.47
CA LEU A 351 -10.60 7.09 -38.63
C LEU A 351 -11.31 5.98 -39.43
N PRO A 352 -10.55 5.14 -40.16
CA PRO A 352 -11.08 3.91 -40.74
C PRO A 352 -11.74 3.02 -39.66
N GLU A 353 -12.81 2.30 -40.03
CA GLU A 353 -13.53 1.38 -39.14
C GLU A 353 -12.59 0.39 -38.45
N SER A 354 -11.63 -0.17 -39.21
CA SER A 354 -10.64 -1.11 -38.72
C SER A 354 -9.75 -0.50 -37.64
N THR A 355 -9.35 0.76 -37.80
CA THR A 355 -8.52 1.48 -36.82
C THR A 355 -9.31 1.77 -35.54
N PHE A 356 -10.55 2.25 -35.67
CA PHE A 356 -11.41 2.50 -34.51
C PHE A 356 -11.73 1.21 -33.75
N SER A 357 -12.04 0.13 -34.46
CA SER A 357 -12.35 -1.15 -33.84
C SER A 357 -11.14 -1.76 -33.14
N ASN A 358 -9.94 -1.67 -33.73
CA ASN A 358 -8.71 -2.15 -33.10
C ASN A 358 -8.39 -1.31 -31.84
N PHE A 359 -8.53 0.01 -31.92
CA PHE A 359 -8.36 0.89 -30.77
C PHE A 359 -9.32 0.53 -29.62
N LEU A 360 -10.60 0.30 -29.92
CA LEU A 360 -11.58 -0.08 -28.92
C LEU A 360 -11.29 -1.46 -28.31
N GLU A 361 -10.89 -2.43 -29.12
CA GLU A 361 -10.49 -3.76 -28.68
C GLU A 361 -9.33 -3.70 -27.68
N VAL A 362 -8.25 -3.00 -28.04
CA VAL A 362 -7.06 -2.87 -27.19
C VAL A 362 -7.41 -2.17 -25.86
N ASN A 363 -8.16 -1.06 -25.91
CA ASN A 363 -8.57 -0.35 -24.69
C ASN A 363 -9.51 -1.18 -23.80
N LEU A 364 -10.41 -1.97 -24.38
CA LEU A 364 -11.30 -2.83 -23.59
C LEU A 364 -10.51 -3.96 -22.91
N LYS A 365 -9.52 -4.55 -23.60
CA LYS A 365 -8.58 -5.52 -23.01
C LYS A 365 -7.82 -4.89 -21.84
N PHE A 366 -7.26 -3.69 -22.02
CA PHE A 366 -6.56 -2.96 -20.93
C PHE A 366 -7.48 -2.63 -19.76
N GLY A 367 -8.69 -2.15 -20.03
CA GLY A 367 -9.70 -1.87 -19.02
C GLY A 367 -10.06 -3.14 -18.23
N GLY A 368 -10.30 -4.25 -18.92
CA GLY A 368 -10.59 -5.54 -18.29
C GLY A 368 -9.42 -6.05 -17.43
N LEU A 369 -8.20 -5.99 -17.95
CA LEU A 369 -6.98 -6.33 -17.22
C LEU A 369 -6.84 -5.46 -15.96
N PHE A 370 -7.03 -4.13 -16.07
CA PHE A 370 -6.98 -3.17 -14.96
C PHE A 370 -7.99 -3.51 -13.86
N VAL A 371 -9.21 -3.88 -14.23
CA VAL A 371 -10.26 -4.30 -13.28
C VAL A 371 -9.88 -5.60 -12.57
N ILE A 372 -9.22 -6.55 -13.26
CA ILE A 372 -8.69 -7.77 -12.63
C ILE A 372 -7.60 -7.41 -11.61
N VAL A 373 -6.72 -6.45 -11.91
CA VAL A 373 -5.72 -5.94 -10.95
C VAL A 373 -6.38 -5.38 -9.71
N PHE A 374 -7.40 -4.54 -9.91
CA PHE A 374 -8.16 -3.96 -8.84
C PHE A 374 -8.79 -5.04 -7.97
N CYS A 375 -9.34 -6.10 -8.58
CA CYS A 375 -9.83 -7.28 -7.86
C CYS A 375 -8.75 -7.94 -7.00
N LEU A 376 -7.51 -8.10 -7.50
CA LEU A 376 -6.40 -8.64 -6.71
C LEU A 376 -6.08 -7.76 -5.50
N PHE A 377 -6.09 -6.42 -5.65
CA PHE A 377 -5.95 -5.49 -4.54
C PHE A 377 -7.08 -5.62 -3.50
N LEU A 378 -8.32 -5.86 -3.94
CA LEU A 378 -9.44 -6.13 -3.04
C LEU A 378 -9.23 -7.43 -2.25
N ILE A 379 -8.79 -8.50 -2.93
CA ILE A 379 -8.48 -9.78 -2.28
C ILE A 379 -7.39 -9.62 -1.22
N MET A 380 -6.40 -8.76 -1.46
CA MET A 380 -5.38 -8.44 -0.46
C MET A 380 -5.90 -7.74 0.80
N GLY A 381 -6.95 -6.94 0.69
CA GLY A 381 -7.65 -6.39 1.86
C GLY A 381 -8.52 -7.45 2.55
N LEU A 382 -9.12 -8.33 1.76
CA LEU A 382 -10.04 -9.36 2.22
C LEU A 382 -9.35 -10.46 3.05
N ILE A 383 -8.19 -10.96 2.61
CA ILE A 383 -7.46 -12.05 3.31
C ILE A 383 -7.14 -11.68 4.77
N PRO A 384 -6.50 -10.53 5.08
CA PRO A 384 -6.27 -10.09 6.45
C PRO A 384 -7.57 -9.88 7.24
N ALA A 385 -8.63 -9.37 6.60
CA ALA A 385 -9.91 -9.15 7.26
C ALA A 385 -10.56 -10.46 7.72
N ILE A 386 -10.60 -11.47 6.84
CA ILE A 386 -11.11 -12.81 7.15
C ILE A 386 -10.26 -13.42 8.27
N TYR A 387 -8.93 -13.36 8.16
CA TYR A 387 -8.04 -13.85 9.19
C TYR A 387 -8.32 -13.20 10.56
N MET A 388 -8.44 -11.87 10.61
CA MET A 388 -8.74 -11.14 11.83
C MET A 388 -10.13 -11.50 12.41
N SER A 389 -11.12 -11.76 11.55
CA SER A 389 -12.46 -12.17 11.99
C SER A 389 -12.44 -13.51 12.72
N VAL A 390 -11.63 -14.46 12.24
CA VAL A 390 -11.46 -15.78 12.87
C VAL A 390 -10.75 -15.64 14.22
N VAL A 391 -9.71 -14.81 14.30
CA VAL A 391 -8.96 -14.56 15.54
C VAL A 391 -9.85 -13.92 16.60
N ILE A 392 -10.64 -12.90 16.23
CA ILE A 392 -11.56 -12.21 17.15
C ILE A 392 -12.64 -13.20 17.66
N ARG A 393 -13.21 -14.02 16.77
CA ARG A 393 -14.24 -15.00 17.13
C ARG A 393 -13.72 -16.07 18.11
N ARG A 394 -12.50 -16.57 17.91
CA ARG A 394 -11.86 -17.52 18.83
C ARG A 394 -11.65 -16.89 20.22
N GLY A 395 -11.15 -15.66 20.27
CA GLY A 395 -10.93 -14.95 21.53
C GLY A 395 -12.21 -14.63 22.34
N GLN A 396 -13.38 -14.57 21.69
CA GLN A 396 -14.67 -14.43 22.38
C GLN A 396 -15.18 -15.76 22.95
N SER A 397 -14.96 -16.88 22.24
CA SER A 397 -15.38 -18.21 22.69
C SER A 397 -14.67 -18.63 23.99
N ASP A 398 -13.37 -18.33 24.11
CA ASP A 398 -12.58 -18.67 25.30
C ASP A 398 -13.03 -17.90 26.55
N LYS A 399 -13.53 -16.67 26.38
CA LYS A 399 -14.07 -15.86 27.49
C LYS A 399 -15.46 -16.32 27.93
N GLY A 400 -16.25 -16.92 27.04
CA GLY A 400 -17.58 -17.42 27.35
C GLY A 400 -17.59 -18.74 28.12
N GLN A 401 -16.58 -19.60 27.95
CA GLN A 401 -16.50 -20.89 28.66
C GLN A 401 -15.83 -20.79 30.04
N GLY A 402 -14.98 -19.79 30.29
CA GLY A 402 -14.30 -19.59 31.58
C GLY A 402 -15.16 -19.01 32.72
N GLN A 403 -16.41 -18.58 32.44
CA GLN A 403 -17.31 -18.01 33.46
C GLN A 403 -18.50 -18.91 33.82
N GLY A 404 -18.58 -20.13 33.27
CA GLY A 404 -19.71 -21.05 33.48
C GLY A 404 -19.59 -22.04 34.63
N MET A 405 -18.49 -22.07 35.40
CA MET A 405 -18.29 -23.12 36.43
C MET A 405 -17.63 -22.59 37.71
N MET A 406 -18.24 -21.56 38.32
CA MET A 406 -18.15 -21.29 39.76
C MET A 406 -19.47 -20.70 40.27
N THR A 407 -20.57 -21.45 40.15
CA THR A 407 -21.66 -21.34 41.13
C THR A 407 -21.33 -22.24 42.31
N VAL A 408 -20.35 -21.82 43.11
CA VAL A 408 -20.28 -22.25 44.51
C VAL A 408 -21.29 -21.41 45.25
N HIS A 409 -22.38 -22.06 45.66
CA HIS A 409 -23.29 -21.57 46.68
C HIS A 409 -22.45 -21.17 47.91
N ASN A 410 -22.24 -19.88 48.12
CA ASN A 410 -21.85 -19.38 49.44
C ASN A 410 -22.63 -18.10 49.74
N THR A 411 -23.63 -18.28 50.58
CA THR A 411 -24.43 -17.24 51.22
C THR A 411 -23.53 -16.39 52.11
N GLY A 412 -23.31 -15.12 51.77
CA GLY A 412 -22.72 -14.18 52.72
C GLY A 412 -22.11 -12.91 52.14
N ARG A 413 -22.87 -11.81 52.24
CA ARG A 413 -22.40 -10.47 52.66
C ARG A 413 -21.58 -9.61 51.68
N VAL A 414 -22.28 -8.59 51.16
CA VAL A 414 -21.90 -7.17 50.96
C VAL A 414 -20.45 -6.83 50.56
N GLY A 415 -20.29 -6.28 49.36
CA GLY A 415 -19.11 -5.51 48.95
C GLY A 415 -18.98 -5.35 47.44
N SER A 416 -19.61 -4.32 46.86
CA SER A 416 -19.46 -3.95 45.45
C SER A 416 -18.08 -3.36 45.19
N VAL A 417 -17.23 -4.07 44.44
CA VAL A 417 -16.02 -3.51 43.84
C VAL A 417 -15.96 -3.94 42.38
N SER A 418 -16.16 -2.98 41.49
CA SER A 418 -15.95 -3.11 40.04
C SER A 418 -14.47 -3.22 39.70
N PRO A 419 -14.04 -4.08 38.76
CA PRO A 419 -12.77 -3.93 38.09
C PRO A 419 -12.99 -3.47 36.64
N LEU A 420 -12.94 -2.16 36.41
CA LEU A 420 -12.80 -1.58 35.08
C LEU A 420 -11.33 -1.62 34.67
N GLY A 421 -11.02 -2.48 33.71
CA GLY A 421 -9.70 -2.58 33.09
C GLY A 421 -9.38 -1.32 32.28
N ARG A 422 -8.22 -0.73 32.61
CA ARG A 422 -7.60 0.40 31.90
C ARG A 422 -7.33 0.03 30.44
N PHE A 423 -8.00 0.70 29.52
CA PHE A 423 -7.44 1.01 28.21
C PHE A 423 -6.93 2.45 28.23
N TYR A 424 -5.72 2.61 27.72
CA TYR A 424 -5.01 3.88 27.54
C TYR A 424 -5.92 4.91 26.85
N GLN A 425 -6.14 6.05 27.51
CA GLN A 425 -6.77 7.24 26.93
C GLN A 425 -5.70 8.34 26.88
N PRO A 426 -5.46 9.00 25.73
CA PRO A 426 -4.52 10.11 25.66
C PRO A 426 -5.11 11.35 26.33
N GLN A 427 -4.33 11.97 27.22
CA GLN A 427 -4.69 13.22 27.90
C GLN A 427 -4.70 14.39 26.90
N HIS A 428 -5.89 14.92 26.62
CA HIS A 428 -6.06 16.25 26.06
C HIS A 428 -5.96 17.29 27.19
N ASN A 429 -4.92 18.12 27.14
CA ASN A 429 -4.81 19.34 27.95
C ASN A 429 -5.79 20.39 27.40
N GLN A 430 -6.97 20.50 28.00
CA GLN A 430 -7.86 21.66 27.81
C GLN A 430 -7.59 22.69 28.92
N ARG A 431 -6.89 23.77 28.55
CA ARG A 431 -6.75 24.96 29.39
C ARG A 431 -7.98 25.83 29.15
N ARG A 432 -8.83 25.94 30.17
CA ARG A 432 -9.95 26.89 30.23
C ARG A 432 -9.43 28.33 30.23
N THR A 433 -9.90 29.15 29.30
CA THR A 433 -9.84 30.61 29.39
C THR A 433 -11.26 31.15 29.54
N ALA A 434 -11.44 32.03 30.52
CA ALA A 434 -12.69 32.71 30.85
C ALA A 434 -13.05 33.77 29.79
N PRO A 435 -14.34 34.18 29.70
CA PRO A 435 -14.78 35.19 28.75
C PRO A 435 -14.55 36.61 29.30
N PRO A 436 -14.27 37.61 28.46
CA PRO A 436 -14.47 39.01 28.81
C PRO A 436 -15.88 39.49 28.44
N GLN A 437 -16.43 40.34 29.30
CA GLN A 437 -17.66 41.09 29.11
C GLN A 437 -17.43 42.35 28.24
N ALA A 438 -18.43 42.62 27.40
CA ALA A 438 -18.99 43.90 26.94
C ALA A 438 -18.09 45.12 26.67
N SER A 439 -18.23 45.68 25.46
CA SER A 439 -18.62 47.10 25.27
C SER A 439 -19.14 47.32 23.85
N ALA A 440 -20.19 48.14 23.78
CA ALA A 440 -20.86 48.61 22.58
C ALA A 440 -20.16 49.88 22.04
N ASN A 441 -20.23 50.07 20.71
CA ASN A 441 -20.43 51.34 19.99
C ASN A 441 -20.44 51.03 18.47
N GLU A 442 -21.49 51.43 17.74
CA GLU A 442 -21.51 52.58 16.79
C GLU A 442 -20.43 52.46 15.70
N SER A 443 -20.65 52.65 14.40
CA SER A 443 -21.75 53.16 13.59
C SER A 443 -21.38 52.95 12.11
N SER A 444 -22.39 53.06 11.24
CA SER A 444 -22.37 53.74 9.93
C SER A 444 -21.51 53.23 8.75
N ASP A 445 -22.24 52.88 7.69
CA ASP A 445 -22.16 53.46 6.34
C ASP A 445 -21.06 53.08 5.31
N VAL A 446 -21.59 52.75 4.12
CA VAL A 446 -21.13 53.14 2.76
C VAL A 446 -19.96 52.34 2.14
N ASN A 447 -20.29 51.33 1.32
CA ASN A 447 -20.32 51.33 -0.17
C ASN A 447 -20.40 49.90 -0.71
#